data_AF-A0A5N5DWB5-F1
#
_entry.id   AF-A0A5N5DWB5-F1
#
_cell.length_a   1.000
_cell.length_b   1.000
_cell.length_c   1.000
_cell.angle_alpha   90.00
_cell.angle_beta   90.00
_cell.angle_gamma   90.00
#
_symmetry.space_group_name_H-M   'P 1'
#
loop_
_entity.id
_entity.type
_entity.pdbx_description
1 polymer ?
#
loop_
_entity_poly.entity_id
_entity_poly.type
_entity_poly.pdbx_seq_one_letter_code
_entity_poly.pdbx_strand_id
1 'polypeptide(L)' 'MHVYISVDMEGIAGIATLDQTIRGGGGYHRAQMLMTAETNAAIAGAFDAGAT' A
#
# COMPACT_ATOMS: atom_id res chain seq x y z
N MET A 1 0.87 -6.27 21.16
CA MET A 1 2.04 -5.44 20.79
C MET A 1 1.58 -4.50 19.68
N HIS A 2 1.79 -3.19 19.82
CA HIS A 2 1.39 -2.24 18.80
C HIS A 2 2.44 -2.15 17.68
N VAL A 3 1.97 -2.20 16.44
CA VAL A 3 2.79 -2.07 15.23
C VAL A 3 2.28 -0.86 14.46
N TYR A 4 3.19 0.05 14.11
CA TYR A 4 2.88 1.21 13.27
C TYR A 4 3.33 0.92 11.84
N ILE A 5 2.44 1.13 10.88
CA ILE A 5 2.72 0.95 9.45
C ILE A 5 2.61 2.31 8.78
N SER A 6 3.71 2.79 8.21
CA SER A 6 3.74 3.98 7.34
C SER A 6 3.64 3.53 5.91
N VAL A 7 2.70 4.08 5.15
CA VAL A 7 2.43 3.67 3.77
C VAL A 7 2.62 4.86 2.85
N ASP A 8 3.40 4.66 1.79
CA ASP A 8 3.62 5.61 0.71
C ASP A 8 3.41 4.93 -0.65
N MET A 9 3.20 5.70 -1.72
CA MET A 9 2.64 5.16 -2.96
C MET A 9 3.70 4.65 -3.95
N GLU A 10 4.81 5.36 -4.12
CA GLU A 10 5.81 5.11 -5.18
C GLU A 10 6.42 3.70 -5.12
N GLY A 11 6.49 3.10 -3.93
CA GLY A 11 7.11 1.79 -3.69
C GLY A 11 6.19 0.57 -3.79
N ILE A 12 4.88 0.77 -3.95
CA ILE A 12 3.90 -0.34 -3.98
C ILE A 12 4.10 -1.22 -5.22
N ALA A 13 4.00 -2.54 -5.05
CA ALA A 13 4.15 -3.47 -6.15
C ALA A 13 3.13 -3.23 -7.26
N GLY A 14 3.62 -3.09 -8.49
CA GLY A 14 2.80 -2.78 -9.68
C GLY A 14 2.65 -1.29 -9.99
N ILE A 15 3.22 -0.41 -9.15
CA ILE A 15 3.43 1.00 -9.49
C ILE A 15 4.82 1.16 -10.09
N ALA A 16 4.87 1.76 -11.28
CA ALA A 16 6.10 1.90 -12.07
C ALA A 16 6.25 3.27 -12.74
N THR A 17 5.18 4.08 -12.79
CA THR A 17 5.19 5.39 -13.44
C THR A 17 4.65 6.47 -12.54
N LEU A 18 5.08 7.71 -12.78
CA LEU A 18 4.63 8.89 -12.04
C LEU A 18 3.12 9.17 -12.21
N ASP A 19 2.55 8.85 -13.38
CA ASP A 19 1.10 9.01 -13.61
C ASP A 19 0.26 8.18 -12.63
N GLN A 20 0.78 7.05 -12.16
CA GLN A 20 0.11 6.21 -11.18
C GLN A 20 0.13 6.81 -9.77
N THR A 21 1.01 7.78 -9.47
CA THR A 21 1.13 8.38 -8.13
C THR A 21 0.59 9.80 -8.04
N ILE A 22 0.30 10.44 -9.18
CA ILE A 22 -0.29 11.78 -9.24
C ILE A 22 -1.83 11.70 -9.15
N ARG A 23 -2.42 12.48 -8.24
CA ARG A 23 -3.89 12.64 -8.17
C ARG A 23 -4.42 13.14 -9.51
N GLY A 24 -5.40 12.43 -10.06
CA GLY A 24 -6.00 12.73 -11.37
C GLY A 24 -5.25 12.12 -12.56
N GLY A 25 -4.10 11.48 -12.33
CA GLY A 25 -3.44 10.63 -13.32
C GLY A 25 -4.27 9.38 -13.64
N GLY A 26 -4.10 8.84 -14.84
CA GLY A 26 -4.92 7.73 -15.34
C GLY A 26 -4.75 6.46 -14.49
N GLY A 27 -3.54 6.24 -13.97
CA GLY A 27 -3.20 5.11 -13.12
C GLY A 27 -3.57 5.24 -11.64
N TYR A 28 -3.92 6.43 -11.16
CA TYR A 28 -4.00 6.73 -9.73
C TYR A 28 -5.01 5.86 -8.97
N HIS A 29 -6.21 5.67 -9.53
CA HIS A 29 -7.23 4.84 -8.89
C HIS A 29 -6.78 3.37 -8.77
N ARG A 30 -6.11 2.84 -9.80
CA ARG A 30 -5.55 1.48 -9.75
C ARG A 30 -4.43 1.39 -8.71
N ALA A 31 -3.56 2.39 -8.62
CA ALA A 31 -2.52 2.48 -7.60
C ALA A 31 -3.10 2.46 -6.18
N GLN A 32 -4.19 3.19 -5.91
CA GLN A 32 -4.87 3.15 -4.61
C GLN A 32 -5.37 1.76 -4.24
N MET A 33 -5.92 1.01 -5.20
CA MET A 33 -6.34 -0.37 -4.97
C MET A 33 -5.16 -1.29 -4.64
N LEU A 34 -4.04 -1.15 -5.35
CA LEU A 34 -2.82 -1.93 -5.08
C LEU A 34 -2.24 -1.59 -3.70
N MET A 35 -2.13 -0.30 -3.38
CA MET A 35 -1.63 0.20 -2.09
C MET A 35 -2.46 -0.35 -0.92
N THR A 36 -3.78 -0.37 -1.09
CA THR A 36 -4.70 -0.91 -0.09
C THR A 36 -4.49 -2.42 0.12
N ALA A 37 -4.35 -3.17 -0.98
CA ALA A 37 -4.14 -4.62 -0.91
C ALA A 37 -2.80 -4.97 -0.26
N GLU A 38 -1.72 -4.27 -0.62
CA GLU A 38 -0.39 -4.50 -0.06
C GLU A 38 -0.32 -4.11 1.43
N THR A 39 -0.95 -2.99 1.80
CA THR A 39 -1.07 -2.58 3.21
C THR A 39 -1.83 -3.64 4.02
N ASN A 40 -2.92 -4.18 3.48
CA ASN A 40 -3.68 -5.25 4.16
C ASN A 40 -2.85 -6.53 4.31
N ALA A 41 -2.00 -6.86 3.35
CA ALA A 41 -1.07 -7.99 3.47
C ALA A 41 -0.05 -7.77 4.60
N ALA A 42 0.51 -6.56 4.71
CA ALA A 42 1.41 -6.21 5.81
C ALA A 42 0.70 -6.26 7.19
N ILE A 43 -0.55 -5.79 7.27
CA ILE A 43 -1.37 -5.87 8.48
C ILE A 43 -1.62 -7.34 8.86
N ALA A 44 -2.02 -8.18 7.90
CA ALA A 44 -2.25 -9.61 8.16
C ALA A 44 -0.99 -10.29 8.69
N GLY A 45 0.17 -10.05 8.06
CA GLY A 45 1.45 -10.58 8.53
C GLY A 45 1.82 -10.11 9.94
N ALA A 46 1.49 -8.86 10.30
CA ALA A 46 1.71 -8.35 11.66
C ALA A 46 0.84 -9.08 12.70
N PHE A 47 -0.43 -9.36 12.38
CA PHE A 47 -1.32 -10.14 13.25
C PHE A 47 -0.87 -11.61 13.35
N ASP A 48 -0.48 -12.23 12.25
CA ASP A 48 0.08 -13.59 12.24
C ASP A 48 1.35 -13.69 13.10
N ALA A 49 2.11 -12.59 13.23
CA ALA A 49 3.27 -12.46 14.10
C ALA A 49 2.95 -12.07 15.56
N GLY A 50 1.67 -11.93 15.94
CA GLY A 50 1.24 -11.67 17.32
C GLY A 50 1.05 -10.18 17.69
N ALA A 51 0.89 -9.29 16.71
CA ALA A 51 0.41 -7.94 16.98
C ALA A 51 -1.00 -7.96 17.60
N THR A 52 -1.30 -7.01 18.49
CA THR A 52 -2.60 -6.85 19.19
C THR A 52 -2.90 -5.40 19.47
#